data_AF-A0A158FFB4-F1
#
_entry.id   AF-A0A158FFB4-F1
#
_cell.length_a   1.000
_cell.length_b   1.000
_cell.length_c   1.000
_cell.angle_alpha   90.00
_cell.angle_beta   90.00
_cell.angle_gamma   90.00
#
_symmetry.space_group_name_H-M   'P 1'
#
loop_
_entity.id
_entity.type
_entity.pdbx_description
1 polymer ?
#
loop_
_entity_poly.entity_id
_entity_poly.type
_entity_poly.pdbx_seq_one_letter_code
_entity_poly.pdbx_strand_id
1 'polypeptide(L)'
;MLKQSRILAVAAAALAMTIGAANAATPAPDAPPPGGPGMAMGGPGGPGGHRMEMRMQKQLNELHGQLKLNADQEKLWQNALDTMKQNHTAMRESHKQMRDQFKSMAQQPILDLNAMHAAHQKIDEQNAQLREQTATAWLNFYNALNDQQKTTVSSALKQHFAKMHEHQERMHERWGKHRGAPGEGAASGAAATTKP
;
A
#
# COMPACT_ATOMS: atom_id res chain seq x y z
N MET A 1 53.48 25.85 -2.82
CA MET A 1 52.02 25.90 -2.66
C MET A 1 51.45 24.54 -3.04
N LEU A 2 50.97 23.75 -2.07
CA LEU A 2 50.40 22.40 -2.31
C LEU A 2 48.86 22.43 -2.28
N LYS A 3 48.24 21.67 -3.19
CA LYS A 3 47.38 20.48 -2.94
C LYS A 3 46.47 20.26 -4.15
N GLN A 4 46.76 19.29 -5.03
CA GLN A 4 46.38 17.87 -4.95
C GLN A 4 44.85 17.65 -4.95
N SER A 5 44.38 17.31 -6.14
CA SER A 5 43.06 16.83 -6.54
C SER A 5 42.64 15.58 -5.77
N ARG A 6 41.36 15.48 -5.40
CA ARG A 6 40.73 14.21 -5.01
C ARG A 6 39.40 14.06 -5.75
N ILE A 7 39.43 13.25 -6.81
CA ILE A 7 38.25 12.71 -7.47
C ILE A 7 37.77 11.56 -6.59
N LEU A 8 36.57 11.70 -6.01
CA LEU A 8 35.90 10.61 -5.30
C LEU A 8 35.00 9.87 -6.29
N ALA A 9 35.45 8.69 -6.72
CA ALA A 9 34.60 7.71 -7.38
C ALA A 9 33.73 7.04 -6.30
N VAL A 10 32.41 7.20 -6.39
CA VAL A 10 31.46 6.48 -5.53
C VAL A 10 30.94 5.29 -6.32
N ALA A 11 31.30 4.09 -5.87
CA ALA A 11 30.76 2.84 -6.37
C ALA A 11 29.27 2.75 -6.00
N ALA A 12 28.40 2.60 -7.01
CA ALA A 12 26.98 2.37 -6.82
C ALA A 12 26.73 0.90 -6.44
N ALA A 13 26.49 0.64 -5.16
CA ALA A 13 25.90 -0.60 -4.71
C ALA A 13 24.38 -0.51 -4.90
N ALA A 14 23.86 -1.17 -5.94
CA ALA A 14 22.43 -1.28 -6.19
C ALA A 14 21.79 -2.22 -5.16
N LEU A 15 21.08 -1.66 -4.18
CA LEU A 15 20.19 -2.41 -3.30
C LEU A 15 18.81 -2.49 -3.97
N ALA A 16 18.54 -3.62 -4.62
CA ALA A 16 17.22 -3.95 -5.11
C ALA A 16 16.32 -4.33 -3.92
N MET A 17 15.47 -3.40 -3.48
CA MET A 17 14.42 -3.68 -2.52
C MET A 17 13.15 -4.13 -3.26
N THR A 18 13.03 -5.43 -3.51
CA THR A 18 11.79 -6.05 -3.97
C THR A 18 10.83 -6.19 -2.79
N ILE A 19 9.74 -5.42 -2.78
CA ILE A 19 8.60 -5.68 -1.89
C ILE A 19 7.79 -6.82 -2.53
N GLY A 20 8.16 -8.06 -2.22
CA GLY A 20 7.47 -9.26 -2.68
C GLY A 20 6.23 -9.56 -1.83
N ALA A 21 5.06 -9.62 -2.46
CA ALA A 21 3.84 -10.12 -1.85
C ALA A 21 3.93 -11.65 -1.70
N ALA A 22 3.86 -12.15 -0.47
CA ALA A 22 3.78 -13.57 -0.19
C ALA A 22 2.36 -14.07 -0.55
N ASN A 23 2.25 -14.80 -1.65
CA ASN A 23 1.08 -15.61 -1.97
C ASN A 23 1.21 -16.97 -1.27
N ALA A 24 0.39 -17.22 -0.26
CA ALA A 24 0.15 -18.56 0.25
C ALA A 24 -1.24 -19.00 -0.21
N ALA A 25 -1.29 -19.83 -1.25
CA ALA A 25 -2.48 -20.56 -1.66
C ALA A 25 -2.46 -21.95 -1.00
N THR A 26 -3.51 -22.31 -0.28
CA THR A 26 -3.84 -23.71 0.06
C THR A 26 -5.24 -24.03 -0.46
N PRO A 27 -5.46 -25.20 -1.09
CA PRO A 27 -6.74 -25.54 -1.70
C PRO A 27 -7.68 -26.30 -0.74
N ALA A 28 -8.95 -26.41 -1.19
CA ALA A 28 -10.02 -27.35 -0.82
C ALA A 28 -11.13 -26.84 0.14
N PRO A 29 -12.31 -27.49 0.16
CA PRO A 29 -13.18 -27.87 -0.97
C PRO A 29 -14.64 -27.37 -0.77
N ASP A 30 -15.50 -27.71 -1.73
CA ASP A 30 -16.88 -27.31 -1.95
C ASP A 30 -17.83 -27.18 -0.74
N ALA A 31 -18.39 -25.98 -0.54
CA ALA A 31 -19.74 -25.76 0.00
C ALA A 31 -20.23 -24.33 -0.35
N PRO A 32 -21.49 -24.14 -0.79
CA PRO A 32 -22.00 -22.82 -1.16
C PRO A 32 -22.38 -22.03 0.10
N PRO A 33 -21.98 -20.74 0.27
CA PRO A 33 -22.40 -19.95 1.41
C PRO A 33 -23.83 -19.42 1.21
N PRO A 34 -24.74 -19.60 2.19
CA PRO A 34 -26.02 -18.89 2.23
C PRO A 34 -25.79 -17.40 2.51
N GLY A 35 -26.57 -16.56 1.84
CA GLY A 35 -26.42 -15.09 1.81
C GLY A 35 -26.40 -14.45 3.20
N GLY A 36 -25.27 -13.82 3.53
CA GLY A 36 -25.10 -12.92 4.67
C GLY A 36 -25.11 -11.44 4.25
N PRO A 37 -25.43 -10.49 5.16
CA PRO A 37 -25.62 -9.09 4.81
C PRO A 37 -24.28 -8.42 4.43
N GLY A 38 -24.21 -7.97 3.18
CA GLY A 38 -23.33 -6.92 2.64
C GLY A 38 -21.99 -6.70 3.33
N MET A 39 -20.97 -7.47 2.95
CA MET A 39 -19.58 -7.02 3.03
C MET A 39 -19.41 -5.82 2.10
N ALA A 40 -19.69 -4.61 2.60
CA ALA A 40 -19.21 -3.39 1.99
C ALA A 40 -17.68 -3.37 2.16
N MET A 41 -17.00 -4.05 1.25
CA MET A 41 -15.57 -3.89 1.00
C MET A 41 -15.32 -2.39 0.88
N GLY A 42 -14.66 -1.80 1.87
CA GLY A 42 -14.30 -0.39 1.90
C GLY A 42 -13.41 -0.09 0.70
N GLY A 43 -14.03 0.29 -0.41
CA GLY A 43 -13.33 0.58 -1.65
C GLY A 43 -12.40 1.80 -1.47
N PRO A 44 -11.34 1.90 -2.30
CA PRO A 44 -10.50 3.08 -2.33
C PRO A 44 -11.34 4.28 -2.78
N GLY A 45 -11.84 5.04 -1.80
CA GLY A 45 -12.84 6.10 -2.00
C GLY A 45 -13.69 6.48 -0.79
N GLY A 46 -13.67 5.69 0.29
CA GLY A 46 -14.37 6.08 1.54
C GLY A 46 -13.81 7.37 2.16
N PRO A 47 -14.52 8.02 3.12
CA PRO A 47 -14.10 9.27 3.79
C PRO A 47 -12.68 9.26 4.39
N GLY A 48 -12.07 8.07 4.57
CA GLY A 48 -10.70 7.90 5.00
C GLY A 48 -9.63 8.27 3.95
N GLY A 49 -9.93 8.19 2.65
CA GLY A 49 -8.95 8.44 1.58
C GLY A 49 -8.44 9.88 1.53
N HIS A 50 -9.35 10.85 1.55
CA HIS A 50 -8.99 12.28 1.59
C HIS A 50 -8.27 12.66 2.90
N ARG A 51 -8.66 12.05 4.03
CA ARG A 51 -7.99 12.29 5.31
C ARG A 51 -6.56 11.73 5.33
N MET A 52 -6.33 10.57 4.70
CA MET A 52 -4.99 10.00 4.54
C MET A 52 -4.10 10.88 3.68
N GLU A 53 -4.61 11.38 2.56
CA GLU A 53 -3.88 12.27 1.65
C GLU A 53 -3.46 13.58 2.34
N MET A 54 -4.39 14.24 3.05
CA MET A 54 -4.10 15.44 3.83
C MET A 54 -3.03 15.20 4.91
N ARG A 55 -3.06 14.04 5.58
CA ARG A 55 -2.06 13.67 6.59
C ARG A 55 -0.68 13.46 5.96
N MET A 56 -0.63 12.80 4.82
CA MET A 56 0.60 12.53 4.10
C MET A 56 1.25 13.83 3.59
N GLN A 57 0.44 14.73 3.01
CA GLN A 57 0.90 16.06 2.60
C GLN A 57 1.45 16.86 3.78
N LYS A 58 0.78 16.82 4.95
CA LYS A 58 1.27 17.50 6.15
C LYS A 58 2.64 16.96 6.58
N GLN A 59 2.82 15.64 6.59
CA GLN A 59 4.10 15.01 6.97
C GLN A 59 5.22 15.38 5.98
N LEU A 60 4.93 15.41 4.68
CA LEU A 60 5.90 15.84 3.68
C LEU A 60 6.30 17.31 3.84
N ASN A 61 5.33 18.20 4.10
CA ASN A 61 5.60 19.62 4.33
C ASN A 61 6.44 19.85 5.60
N GLU A 62 6.16 19.10 6.66
CA GLU A 62 6.95 19.14 7.90
C GLU A 62 8.39 18.68 7.64
N LEU A 63 8.57 17.55 6.93
CA LEU A 63 9.88 17.04 6.55
C LEU A 63 10.66 18.04 5.68
N HIS A 64 10.01 18.60 4.65
CA HIS A 64 10.60 19.63 3.79
C HIS A 64 11.17 20.82 4.58
N GLY A 65 10.40 21.35 5.52
CA GLY A 65 10.83 22.46 6.37
C GLY A 65 12.05 22.16 7.27
N GLN A 66 12.26 20.88 7.62
CA GLN A 66 13.39 20.41 8.41
C GLN A 66 14.65 20.19 7.58
N LEU A 67 14.53 19.84 6.30
CA LEU A 67 15.67 19.46 5.47
C LEU A 67 16.53 20.63 5.00
N LYS A 68 16.01 21.86 5.05
CA LYS A 68 16.74 23.08 4.63
C LYS A 68 17.41 22.89 3.27
N LEU A 69 16.61 22.50 2.28
CA LEU A 69 17.09 22.15 0.94
C LEU A 69 17.76 23.35 0.27
N ASN A 70 18.84 23.09 -0.48
CA ASN A 70 19.39 24.06 -1.41
C ASN A 70 18.58 24.11 -2.72
N ALA A 71 18.90 25.05 -3.61
CA ALA A 71 18.11 25.27 -4.83
C ALA A 71 18.02 24.03 -5.76
N ASP A 72 19.07 23.21 -5.85
CA ASP A 72 19.06 22.03 -6.72
C ASP A 72 18.32 20.86 -6.07
N GLN A 73 18.47 20.68 -4.76
CA GLN A 73 17.70 19.72 -3.98
C GLN A 73 16.20 20.06 -3.99
N GLU A 74 15.85 21.36 -3.96
CA GLU A 74 14.48 21.83 -4.06
C GLU A 74 13.84 21.43 -5.40
N LYS A 75 14.57 21.58 -6.52
CA LYS A 75 14.09 21.12 -7.83
C LYS A 75 13.81 19.62 -7.84
N LEU A 76 14.71 18.82 -7.25
CA LEU A 76 14.54 17.36 -7.16
C LEU A 76 13.35 16.98 -6.27
N TRP A 77 13.15 17.69 -5.16
CA TRP A 77 12.00 17.52 -4.28
C TRP A 77 10.68 17.81 -5.01
N GLN A 78 10.58 18.96 -5.69
CA GLN A 78 9.38 19.32 -6.44
C GLN A 78 9.10 18.33 -7.57
N ASN A 79 10.13 17.91 -8.32
CA ASN A 79 9.98 16.89 -9.35
C ASN A 79 9.44 15.56 -8.78
N ALA A 80 9.93 15.14 -7.61
CA ALA A 80 9.43 13.93 -6.95
C ALA A 80 7.98 14.07 -6.47
N LEU A 81 7.60 15.23 -5.93
CA LEU A 81 6.21 15.53 -5.56
C LEU A 81 5.26 15.52 -6.77
N ASP A 82 5.65 16.18 -7.85
CA ASP A 82 4.85 16.26 -9.07
C ASP A 82 4.68 14.88 -9.71
N THR A 83 5.77 14.11 -9.81
CA THR A 83 5.75 12.73 -10.30
C THR A 83 4.80 11.87 -9.46
N MET A 84 4.92 11.94 -8.13
CA MET A 84 4.05 11.19 -7.21
C MET A 84 2.58 11.56 -7.38
N LYS A 85 2.26 12.86 -7.50
CA LYS A 85 0.87 13.33 -7.65
C LYS A 85 0.26 12.91 -8.98
N GLN A 86 1.01 13.06 -10.07
CA GLN A 86 0.59 12.64 -11.40
C GLN A 86 0.36 11.13 -11.45
N ASN A 87 1.31 10.35 -10.92
CA ASN A 87 1.23 8.90 -10.92
C ASN A 87 0.12 8.38 -10.00
N HIS A 88 -0.10 9.02 -8.83
CA HIS A 88 -1.25 8.69 -7.96
C HIS A 88 -2.59 8.92 -8.67
N THR A 89 -2.70 10.03 -9.42
CA THR A 89 -3.89 10.35 -10.20
C THR A 89 -4.12 9.30 -11.30
N ALA A 90 -3.08 8.92 -12.04
CA ALA A 90 -3.15 7.88 -13.06
C ALA A 90 -3.54 6.50 -12.47
N MET A 91 -2.96 6.12 -11.33
CA MET A 91 -3.34 4.88 -10.63
C MET A 91 -4.79 4.89 -10.14
N ARG A 92 -5.30 6.04 -9.69
CA ARG A 92 -6.70 6.21 -9.30
C ARG A 92 -7.65 6.04 -10.48
N GLU A 93 -7.29 6.59 -11.64
CA GLU A 93 -8.08 6.44 -12.86
C GLU A 93 -8.06 5.00 -13.35
N SER A 94 -6.90 4.33 -13.33
CA SER A 94 -6.76 2.91 -13.62
C SER A 94 -7.66 2.04 -12.73
N HIS A 95 -7.69 2.32 -11.42
CA HIS A 95 -8.62 1.66 -10.49
C HIS A 95 -10.09 1.95 -10.78
N LYS A 96 -10.43 3.18 -11.19
CA LYS A 96 -11.79 3.53 -11.59
C LYS A 96 -12.20 2.75 -12.83
N GLN A 97 -11.36 2.71 -13.86
CA GLN A 97 -11.59 1.94 -15.07
C GLN A 97 -11.78 0.45 -14.76
N MET A 98 -10.94 -0.13 -13.89
CA MET A 98 -11.07 -1.51 -13.46
C MET A 98 -12.42 -1.79 -12.79
N ARG A 99 -12.85 -0.90 -11.88
CA ARG A 99 -14.16 -1.03 -11.21
C ARG A 99 -15.32 -0.94 -12.19
N ASP A 100 -15.26 -0.02 -13.15
CA ASP A 100 -16.30 0.16 -14.16
C ASP A 100 -16.37 -1.06 -15.10
N GLN A 101 -15.21 -1.63 -15.49
CA GLN A 101 -15.12 -2.90 -16.24
C GLN A 101 -15.68 -4.08 -15.44
N PHE A 102 -15.30 -4.22 -14.17
CA PHE A 102 -15.80 -5.28 -13.30
C PHE A 102 -17.32 -5.20 -13.13
N LYS A 103 -17.85 -3.99 -12.94
CA LYS A 103 -19.30 -3.76 -12.84
C LYS A 103 -20.03 -4.16 -14.13
N SER A 104 -19.45 -3.87 -15.29
CA SER A 104 -20.02 -4.29 -16.59
C SER A 104 -19.98 -5.80 -16.76
N MET A 105 -18.87 -6.46 -16.40
CA MET A 105 -18.73 -7.92 -16.52
C MET A 105 -19.66 -8.66 -15.56
N ALA A 106 -19.88 -8.12 -14.36
CA ALA A 106 -20.81 -8.69 -13.36
C ALA A 106 -22.28 -8.71 -13.82
N GLN A 107 -22.64 -7.97 -14.88
CA GLN A 107 -23.98 -7.99 -15.47
C GLN A 107 -24.13 -9.08 -16.54
N GLN A 108 -23.04 -9.73 -16.96
CA GLN A 108 -23.11 -10.80 -17.96
C GLN A 108 -23.58 -12.11 -17.33
N PRO A 109 -24.36 -12.93 -18.07
CA PRO A 109 -24.86 -14.21 -17.56
C PRO A 109 -23.74 -15.24 -17.34
N ILE A 110 -22.63 -15.13 -18.08
CA ILE A 110 -21.44 -15.96 -17.92
C ILE A 110 -20.24 -15.01 -17.82
N LEU A 111 -19.41 -15.18 -16.79
CA LEU A 111 -18.20 -14.38 -16.60
C LEU A 111 -17.07 -14.89 -17.48
N ASP A 112 -16.44 -13.98 -18.22
CA ASP A 112 -15.18 -14.26 -18.90
C ASP A 112 -14.00 -14.02 -17.94
N LEU A 113 -13.63 -15.06 -17.20
CA LEU A 113 -12.53 -15.01 -16.23
C LEU A 113 -11.16 -14.75 -16.89
N ASN A 114 -10.98 -15.15 -18.15
CA ASN A 114 -9.74 -14.91 -18.89
C ASN A 114 -9.60 -13.43 -19.23
N ALA A 115 -10.67 -12.81 -19.72
CA ALA A 115 -10.69 -11.37 -19.99
C ALA A 115 -10.49 -10.55 -18.70
N MET A 116 -11.10 -10.97 -17.59
CA MET A 116 -10.89 -10.34 -16.27
C MET A 116 -9.43 -10.42 -15.83
N HIS A 117 -8.81 -11.59 -15.94
CA HIS A 117 -7.42 -11.79 -15.57
C HIS A 117 -6.48 -10.94 -16.44
N ALA A 118 -6.69 -10.93 -17.77
CA ALA A 118 -5.88 -10.13 -18.70
C ALA A 118 -6.00 -8.62 -18.42
N ALA A 119 -7.21 -8.14 -18.11
CA ALA A 119 -7.42 -6.74 -17.72
C ALA A 119 -6.67 -6.39 -16.43
N HIS A 120 -6.75 -7.28 -15.42
CA HIS A 120 -6.04 -7.10 -14.15
C HIS A 120 -4.52 -7.07 -14.34
N GLN A 121 -3.96 -8.02 -15.09
CA GLN A 121 -2.52 -8.07 -15.39
C GLN A 121 -2.02 -6.78 -16.06
N LYS A 122 -2.75 -6.30 -17.08
CA LYS A 122 -2.40 -5.06 -17.78
C LYS A 122 -2.37 -3.86 -16.83
N ILE A 123 -3.36 -3.77 -15.93
CA ILE A 123 -3.43 -2.69 -14.93
C ILE A 123 -2.28 -2.80 -13.93
N ASP A 124 -1.93 -4.01 -13.48
CA ASP A 124 -0.83 -4.24 -12.57
C ASP A 124 0.52 -3.83 -13.18
N GLU A 125 0.77 -4.18 -14.44
CA GLU A 125 1.97 -3.81 -15.19
C GLU A 125 2.09 -2.28 -15.31
N GLN A 126 1.01 -1.61 -15.73
CA GLN A 126 0.99 -0.15 -15.83
C GLN A 126 1.22 0.51 -14.47
N ASN A 127 0.55 0.03 -13.43
CA ASN A 127 0.70 0.56 -12.08
C ASN A 127 2.11 0.29 -11.52
N ALA A 128 2.74 -0.82 -11.88
CA ALA A 128 4.13 -1.11 -11.51
C ALA A 128 5.10 -0.07 -12.10
N GLN A 129 4.93 0.28 -13.39
CA GLN A 129 5.74 1.32 -14.02
C GLN A 129 5.56 2.69 -13.35
N LEU A 130 4.33 3.08 -13.00
CA LEU A 130 4.05 4.34 -12.31
C LEU A 130 4.68 4.38 -10.89
N ARG A 131 4.64 3.25 -10.17
CA ARG A 131 5.30 3.11 -8.87
C ARG A 131 6.81 3.23 -9.02
N GLU A 132 7.40 2.60 -10.03
CA GLU A 132 8.84 2.65 -10.30
C GLU A 132 9.32 4.07 -10.63
N GLN A 133 8.59 4.80 -11.46
CA GLN A 133 8.89 6.21 -11.75
C GLN A 133 8.87 7.07 -10.48
N THR A 134 7.87 6.86 -9.62
CA THR A 134 7.77 7.57 -8.34
C THR A 134 8.95 7.23 -7.44
N ALA A 135 9.30 5.95 -7.33
CA ALA A 135 10.44 5.49 -6.54
C ALA A 135 11.76 6.08 -7.06
N THR A 136 11.97 6.06 -8.37
CA THR A 136 13.15 6.63 -9.03
C THR A 136 13.29 8.13 -8.73
N ALA A 137 12.21 8.90 -8.81
CA ALA A 137 12.25 10.33 -8.52
C ALA A 137 12.64 10.61 -7.05
N TRP A 138 12.08 9.85 -6.10
CA TRP A 138 12.44 9.95 -4.69
C TRP A 138 13.86 9.49 -4.38
N LEU A 139 14.35 8.43 -5.05
CA LEU A 139 15.73 7.97 -4.92
C LEU A 139 16.72 9.02 -5.43
N ASN A 140 16.42 9.65 -6.57
CA ASN A 140 17.23 10.75 -7.10
C ASN A 140 17.31 11.92 -6.13
N PHE A 141 16.18 12.33 -5.53
CA PHE A 141 16.15 13.32 -4.47
C PHE A 141 17.02 12.90 -3.27
N TYR A 142 16.80 11.69 -2.73
CA TYR A 142 17.53 11.19 -1.56
C TYR A 142 19.04 11.12 -1.80
N ASN A 143 19.47 10.69 -2.98
CA ASN A 143 20.88 10.56 -3.32
C ASN A 143 21.61 11.91 -3.33
N ALA A 144 20.92 12.99 -3.70
CA ALA A 144 21.45 14.35 -3.71
C ALA A 144 21.53 15.02 -2.32
N LEU A 145 20.99 14.38 -1.28
CA LEU A 145 21.06 14.88 0.10
C LEU A 145 22.43 14.64 0.74
N ASN A 146 22.83 15.54 1.63
CA ASN A 146 23.99 15.33 2.50
C ASN A 146 23.65 14.39 3.69
N ASP A 147 24.66 13.98 4.46
CA ASP A 147 24.49 12.99 5.53
C ASP A 147 23.53 13.43 6.64
N GLN A 148 23.53 14.72 6.99
CA GLN A 148 22.61 15.27 7.99
C GLN A 148 21.16 15.21 7.48
N GLN A 149 20.92 15.64 6.24
CA GLN A 149 19.60 15.56 5.61
C GLN A 149 19.12 14.11 5.45
N LYS A 150 20.01 13.19 5.01
CA LYS A 150 19.72 11.75 4.92
C LYS A 150 19.35 11.16 6.27
N THR A 151 19.99 11.60 7.36
CA THR A 151 19.66 11.17 8.73
C THR A 151 18.24 11.61 9.12
N THR A 152 17.86 12.85 8.79
CA THR A 152 16.49 13.35 9.01
C THR A 152 15.46 12.53 8.23
N VAL A 153 15.68 12.33 6.92
CA VAL A 153 14.77 11.50 6.09
C VAL A 153 14.68 10.07 6.62
N SER A 154 15.83 9.45 6.94
CA SER A 154 15.88 8.07 7.46
C SER A 154 15.11 7.92 8.77
N SER A 155 15.19 8.91 9.66
CA SER A 155 14.45 8.89 10.92
C SER A 155 12.95 8.99 10.69
N ALA A 156 12.51 9.87 9.78
CA ALA A 156 11.10 9.98 9.41
C ALA A 156 10.56 8.67 8.79
N LEU A 157 11.33 8.03 7.90
CA LEU A 157 10.97 6.75 7.30
C LEU A 157 10.86 5.63 8.34
N LYS A 158 11.81 5.52 9.27
CA LYS A 158 11.76 4.54 10.37
C LYS A 158 10.52 4.72 11.24
N GLN A 159 10.18 5.97 11.59
CA GLN A 159 8.96 6.27 12.34
C GLN A 159 7.70 5.90 11.57
N HIS A 160 7.69 6.13 10.24
CA HIS A 160 6.59 5.73 9.39
C HIS A 160 6.42 4.19 9.37
N PHE A 161 7.51 3.45 9.21
CA PHE A 161 7.50 1.98 9.25
C PHE A 161 7.02 1.43 10.59
N ALA A 162 7.45 2.00 11.71
CA ALA A 162 6.97 1.61 13.03
C ALA A 162 5.45 1.78 13.16
N LYS A 163 4.91 2.93 12.73
CA LYS A 163 3.46 3.17 12.71
C LYS A 163 2.70 2.20 11.81
N MET A 164 3.27 1.83 10.66
CA MET A 164 2.67 0.83 9.77
C MET A 164 2.65 -0.56 10.42
N HIS A 165 3.75 -0.95 11.07
CA HIS A 165 3.83 -2.22 11.79
C HIS A 165 2.78 -2.31 12.90
N GLU A 166 2.70 -1.29 13.76
CA GLU A 166 1.68 -1.21 14.81
C GLU A 166 0.25 -1.24 14.26
N HIS A 167 0.02 -0.62 13.09
CA HIS A 167 -1.29 -0.64 12.46
C HIS A 167 -1.63 -2.03 11.93
N GLN A 168 -0.65 -2.70 11.31
CA GLN A 168 -0.78 -4.07 10.83
C GLN A 168 -1.04 -5.04 11.97
N GLU A 169 -0.31 -4.96 13.08
CA GLU A 169 -0.53 -5.76 14.28
C GLU A 169 -1.93 -5.56 14.85
N ARG A 170 -2.35 -4.29 15.03
CA ARG A 170 -3.70 -3.96 15.49
C ARG A 170 -4.79 -4.49 14.56
N MET A 171 -4.56 -4.50 13.25
CA MET A 171 -5.48 -5.14 12.32
C MET A 171 -5.48 -6.65 12.55
N HIS A 172 -4.34 -7.33 12.50
CA HIS A 172 -4.24 -8.77 12.74
C HIS A 172 -4.92 -9.21 14.03
N GLU A 173 -4.76 -8.47 15.12
CA GLU A 173 -5.46 -8.73 16.39
C GLU A 173 -6.98 -8.61 16.26
N ARG A 174 -7.49 -7.58 15.58
CA ARG A 174 -8.95 -7.42 15.37
C ARG A 174 -9.50 -8.53 14.49
N TRP A 175 -8.82 -8.88 13.41
CA TRP A 175 -9.21 -9.99 12.53
C TRP A 175 -9.13 -11.33 13.27
N GLY A 176 -8.12 -11.53 14.12
CA GLY A 176 -7.98 -12.71 14.99
C GLY A 176 -9.10 -12.83 16.02
N LYS A 177 -9.49 -11.72 16.67
CA LYS A 177 -10.61 -11.69 17.62
C LYS A 177 -11.97 -11.98 16.98
N HIS A 178 -12.19 -11.57 15.73
CA HIS A 178 -13.42 -11.90 14.99
C HIS A 178 -13.47 -13.35 14.49
N ARG A 179 -12.33 -14.01 14.32
CA ARG A 179 -12.26 -15.44 13.92
C ARG A 179 -12.31 -16.41 15.11
N GLY A 180 -12.16 -15.89 16.34
CA GLY A 180 -12.03 -16.66 17.57
C GLY A 180 -13.23 -16.60 18.53
N ALA A 181 -14.39 -16.12 18.11
CA ALA A 181 -15.61 -16.22 18.92
C ALA A 181 -16.38 -17.51 18.56
N PRO A 182 -16.20 -18.64 19.29
CA PRO A 182 -17.16 -19.73 19.24
C PRO A 182 -18.49 -19.22 19.80
N GLY A 183 -19.60 -19.56 19.15
CA GLY A 183 -20.93 -19.25 19.64
C GLY A 183 -21.16 -19.88 21.02
N GLU A 184 -20.97 -19.09 22.07
CA GLU A 184 -21.53 -19.39 23.40
C GLU A 184 -23.03 -19.12 23.34
N GLY A 185 -23.78 -20.15 22.96
CA GLY A 185 -25.23 -20.04 22.84
C GLY A 185 -25.95 -21.30 22.42
N ALA A 186 -25.53 -22.49 22.89
CA ALA A 186 -26.35 -23.71 22.79
C ALA A 186 -25.83 -24.85 23.67
N ALA A 187 -25.85 -24.70 25.00
CA ALA A 187 -25.81 -25.86 25.91
C ALA A 187 -26.25 -25.47 27.33
N SER A 188 -27.51 -25.06 27.49
CA SER A 188 -28.20 -25.19 28.78
C SER A 188 -29.64 -25.57 28.50
N GLY A 189 -29.95 -26.86 28.65
CA GLY A 189 -31.31 -27.36 28.45
C GLY A 189 -31.37 -28.81 27.95
N ALA A 190 -30.95 -29.76 28.78
CA ALA A 190 -31.45 -31.14 28.72
C ALA A 190 -31.21 -31.84 30.06
N ALA A 191 -32.06 -31.51 31.04
CA ALA A 191 -32.27 -32.33 32.23
C ALA A 191 -33.66 -32.98 32.15
N ALA A 192 -33.73 -34.25 32.56
CA ALA A 192 -34.91 -35.11 32.77
C ALA A 192 -35.55 -35.64 31.46
N THR A 193 -35.87 -36.93 31.29
CA THR A 193 -36.49 -37.88 32.22
C THR A 193 -36.24 -39.34 31.81
N THR A 194 -36.12 -40.20 32.82
CA THR A 194 -36.12 -41.67 32.84
C THR A 194 -37.46 -42.33 32.49
N LYS A 195 -37.39 -43.44 31.73
CA LYS A 195 -38.10 -44.75 31.77
C LYS A 195 -39.65 -44.81 31.98
N PRO A 196 -40.32 -45.86 31.46
CA PRO A 196 -40.24 -47.23 32.00
C PRO A 196 -39.75 -48.30 31.02
#